data_AF-A0A7G8E434-F1
#
_entry.id   AF-A0A7G8E434-F1
#
_cell.length_a   1.000
_cell.length_b   1.000
_cell.length_c   1.000
_cell.angle_alpha   90.00
_cell.angle_beta   90.00
_cell.angle_gamma   90.00
#
_symmetry.space_group_name_H-M   'P 1'
#
loop_
_entity.id
_entity.type
_entity.pdbx_description
1 polymer ?
#
loop_
_entity_poly.entity_id
_entity_poly.type
_entity_poly.pdbx_seq_one_letter_code
_entity_poly.pdbx_strand_id
1 'polypeptide(L)'
;MQALRLLLLTLMASVASASTSFQPLDRVEGWLIERRLDANQDPICRASVPGPGTWFSARVHLDANDEMVVPAGLHRPDETGLAAVRDALRRCRTSVLYL
;
A
#
# COMPACT_ATOMS: atom_id res chain seq x y z
N MET A 1 -36.52 -16.14 19.10
CA MET A 1 -35.25 -15.52 19.58
C MET A 1 -34.00 -16.09 18.90
N GLN A 2 -33.95 -17.36 18.48
CA GLN A 2 -32.77 -17.93 17.79
C GLN A 2 -32.53 -17.35 16.38
N ALA A 3 -33.58 -17.13 15.59
CA ALA A 3 -33.44 -16.58 14.23
C ALA A 3 -32.80 -15.18 14.21
N LEU A 4 -33.15 -14.33 15.19
CA LEU A 4 -32.57 -12.99 15.32
C LEU A 4 -31.07 -13.05 15.69
N ARG A 5 -30.67 -14.01 16.53
CA ARG A 5 -29.26 -14.25 16.89
C ARG A 5 -28.43 -14.72 15.70
N LEU A 6 -28.96 -15.63 14.87
CA LEU A 6 -28.28 -16.08 13.64
C LEU A 6 -28.10 -14.93 12.63
N LEU A 7 -29.10 -14.06 12.50
CA LEU A 7 -29.03 -12.89 11.61
C LEU A 7 -27.94 -11.89 12.05
N LEU A 8 -27.80 -11.66 13.36
CA LEU A 8 -26.76 -10.81 13.94
C LEU A 8 -25.35 -11.37 13.75
N LEU A 9 -25.18 -12.70 13.77
CA LEU A 9 -23.89 -13.36 13.51
C LEU A 9 -23.44 -13.23 12.04
N THR A 10 -24.39 -13.23 11.10
CA THR A 10 -24.07 -13.03 9.67
C THR A 10 -23.71 -11.60 9.30
N LEU A 11 -24.18 -10.60 10.07
CA LEU A 11 -23.83 -9.18 9.88
C LEU A 11 -22.40 -8.83 10.32
N MET A 12 -21.77 -9.69 11.13
CA MET A 12 -20.39 -9.53 11.60
C MET A 12 -19.38 -10.35 10.79
N ALA A 13 -19.85 -11.06 9.75
CA ALA A 13 -18.96 -11.62 8.74
C ALA A 13 -18.35 -10.45 7.98
N SER A 14 -17.16 -10.03 8.41
CA SER A 14 -16.33 -9.09 7.68
C SER A 14 -16.23 -9.62 6.25
N VAL A 15 -16.83 -8.89 5.31
CA VAL A 15 -16.57 -9.10 3.89
C VAL A 15 -15.13 -8.68 3.70
N ALA A 16 -14.21 -9.63 3.94
CA ALA A 16 -12.80 -9.48 3.64
C ALA A 16 -12.70 -9.37 2.12
N SER A 17 -12.98 -8.17 1.62
CA SER A 17 -12.67 -7.77 0.26
C SER A 17 -11.16 -7.66 0.24
N ALA A 18 -10.47 -8.80 0.16
CA ALA A 18 -9.06 -8.85 -0.18
C ALA A 18 -8.98 -8.28 -1.60
N SER A 19 -8.82 -6.96 -1.71
CA SER A 19 -8.59 -6.33 -3.00
C SER A 19 -7.28 -6.91 -3.52
N THR A 20 -7.36 -7.72 -4.57
CA THR A 20 -6.17 -8.27 -5.23
C THR A 20 -5.29 -7.15 -5.78
N SER A 21 -5.90 -6.00 -6.09
CA SER A 21 -5.24 -4.76 -6.46
C SER A 21 -4.75 -3.98 -5.23
N PHE A 22 -3.60 -3.35 -5.40
CA PHE A 22 -3.09 -2.35 -4.47
C PHE A 22 -4.02 -1.13 -4.47
N GLN A 23 -4.35 -0.65 -3.27
CA GLN A 23 -5.17 0.52 -3.02
C GLN A 23 -4.28 1.67 -2.53
N PRO A 24 -4.54 2.92 -2.95
CA PRO A 24 -3.95 4.10 -2.35
C PRO A 24 -4.19 4.11 -0.84
N LEU A 25 -3.13 4.30 -0.05
CA LEU A 25 -3.19 4.37 1.41
C LEU A 25 -2.86 5.77 1.92
N ASP A 26 -1.79 6.38 1.39
CA ASP A 26 -1.25 7.63 1.91
C ASP A 26 -0.43 8.39 0.84
N ARG A 27 -0.11 9.65 1.11
CA ARG A 27 0.83 10.47 0.35
C ARG A 27 1.83 11.13 1.27
N VAL A 28 3.09 10.72 1.17
CA VAL A 28 4.20 11.20 2.02
C VAL A 28 5.25 11.82 1.11
N GLU A 29 5.58 13.10 1.32
CA GLU A 29 6.59 13.82 0.53
C GLU A 29 6.36 13.71 -1.00
N GLY A 30 5.09 13.69 -1.43
CA GLY A 30 4.70 13.53 -2.84
C GLY A 30 4.70 12.09 -3.37
N TRP A 31 5.19 11.12 -2.60
CA TRP A 31 5.13 9.70 -2.94
C TRP A 31 3.78 9.10 -2.59
N LEU A 32 3.25 8.27 -3.48
CA LEU A 32 2.04 7.48 -3.22
C LEU A 32 2.43 6.19 -2.50
N ILE A 33 1.89 5.99 -1.30
CA ILE A 33 1.94 4.71 -0.59
C ILE A 33 0.70 3.92 -0.96
N GLU A 34 0.89 2.69 -1.39
CA GLU A 34 -0.20 1.78 -1.73
C GLU A 34 -0.08 0.48 -0.94
N ARG A 35 -1.23 -0.14 -0.64
CA ARG A 35 -1.30 -1.39 0.10
C ARG A 35 -2.27 -2.37 -0.55
N ARG A 36 -1.92 -3.65 -0.53
CA ARG A 36 -2.88 -4.75 -0.62
C ARG A 36 -2.68 -5.69 0.57
N LEU A 37 -3.67 -6.54 0.82
CA LEU A 37 -3.54 -7.65 1.76
C LEU A 37 -3.36 -8.95 0.99
N ASP A 38 -2.50 -9.83 1.47
CA ASP A 38 -2.36 -11.17 0.92
C ASP A 38 -3.42 -12.14 1.46
N ALA A 39 -3.27 -13.43 1.16
CA ALA A 39 -4.21 -14.47 1.60
C ALA A 39 -4.26 -14.63 3.12
N ASN A 40 -3.18 -14.29 3.84
CA ASN A 40 -3.09 -14.34 5.30
C ASN A 40 -3.51 -13.03 5.97
N GLN A 41 -3.95 -12.03 5.19
CA GLN A 41 -4.20 -10.66 5.64
C GLN A 41 -2.92 -9.91 6.03
N ASP A 42 -1.76 -10.36 5.59
CA ASP A 42 -0.50 -9.64 5.79
C ASP A 42 -0.41 -8.47 4.81
N PRO A 43 0.03 -7.27 5.27
CA PRO A 43 0.10 -6.10 4.42
C PRO A 43 1.30 -6.17 3.45
N ILE A 44 1.01 -6.07 2.16
CA ILE A 44 2.02 -5.84 1.12
C ILE A 44 1.94 -4.37 0.72
N CYS A 45 3.01 -3.62 0.99
CA CYS A 45 3.08 -2.18 0.75
C CYS A 45 4.14 -1.81 -0.27
N ARG A 46 3.87 -0.77 -1.05
CA ARG A 46 4.81 -0.21 -2.03
C ARG A 46 4.67 1.30 -2.12
N ALA A 47 5.74 1.97 -2.54
CA ALA A 47 5.78 3.41 -2.73
C ALA A 47 6.19 3.76 -4.15
N SER A 48 5.53 4.74 -4.77
CA SER A 48 5.93 5.25 -6.08
C SER A 48 5.60 6.72 -6.26
N VAL A 49 6.44 7.44 -7.00
CA VAL A 49 6.14 8.80 -7.43
C VAL A 49 5.03 8.75 -8.48
N PRO A 50 3.92 9.49 -8.33
CA PRO A 50 2.91 9.65 -9.38
C PRO A 50 3.56 10.21 -10.66
N GLY A 51 3.20 9.65 -11.81
CA GLY A 51 3.84 10.02 -13.07
C GLY A 51 2.98 9.64 -14.28
N PRO A 52 3.54 9.80 -15.49
CA PRO A 52 2.80 9.56 -16.74
C PRO A 52 2.49 8.06 -16.97
N GLY A 53 3.26 7.16 -16.37
CA GLY A 53 2.98 5.74 -16.38
C GLY A 53 1.82 5.38 -15.45
N THR A 54 0.84 4.64 -15.95
CA THR A 54 -0.27 4.12 -15.14
C THR A 54 0.09 2.83 -14.40
N TRP A 55 1.17 2.15 -14.80
CA TRP A 55 1.63 0.89 -14.21
C TRP A 55 2.78 1.16 -13.23
N PHE A 56 2.86 0.37 -12.15
CA PHE A 56 3.86 0.55 -11.10
C PHE A 56 5.31 0.50 -11.62
N SER A 57 5.65 -0.48 -12.46
CA SER A 57 6.98 -0.62 -13.05
C SER A 57 7.34 0.50 -14.05
N ALA A 58 6.35 1.29 -14.47
CA ALA A 58 6.54 2.46 -15.33
C ALA A 58 6.67 3.76 -14.51
N ARG A 59 6.86 3.67 -13.19
CA ARG A 59 7.01 4.80 -12.27
C ARG A 59 8.29 4.66 -11.47
N VAL A 60 8.84 5.78 -11.01
CA VAL A 60 9.90 5.75 -10.00
C VAL A 60 9.31 5.18 -8.72
N HIS A 61 9.97 4.17 -8.16
CA HIS A 61 9.44 3.42 -7.02
C HIS A 61 10.56 2.94 -6.09
N LEU A 62 10.16 2.47 -4.91
CA LEU A 62 11.04 1.76 -3.99
C LEU A 62 10.89 0.26 -4.17
N ASP A 63 12.02 -0.44 -4.28
CA ASP A 63 12.05 -1.90 -4.37
C ASP A 63 11.89 -2.56 -2.98
N ALA A 64 12.10 -3.87 -2.91
CA ALA A 64 11.98 -4.63 -1.67
C ALA A 64 13.05 -4.27 -0.61
N ASN A 65 14.16 -3.67 -1.03
CA ASN A 65 15.25 -3.20 -0.17
C ASN A 65 15.12 -1.70 0.14
N ASP A 66 13.99 -1.08 -0.25
CA ASP A 66 13.73 0.34 -0.14
C ASP A 66 14.75 1.23 -0.91
N GLU A 67 15.32 0.67 -1.98
CA GLU A 67 16.18 1.38 -2.92
C GLU A 67 15.37 2.01 -4.06
N MET A 68 15.78 3.20 -4.49
CA MET A 68 15.08 3.93 -5.55
C MET A 68 15.37 3.33 -6.92
N VAL A 69 14.34 2.78 -7.53
CA VAL A 69 14.35 2.30 -8.91
C VAL A 69 13.77 3.38 -9.81
N VAL A 70 14.57 3.82 -10.78
CA VAL A 70 14.18 4.82 -11.79
C VAL A 70 14.09 4.11 -13.15
N PRO A 71 12.88 3.89 -13.69
CA PRO A 71 12.71 3.34 -15.02
C PRO A 71 13.39 4.19 -16.10
N ALA A 72 13.82 3.55 -17.19
CA ALA A 72 14.44 4.24 -18.31
C ALA A 72 13.52 5.34 -18.87
N GLY A 73 14.10 6.51 -19.14
CA GLY A 73 13.37 7.67 -19.65
C GLY A 73 12.64 8.52 -18.60
N LEU A 74 12.69 8.14 -17.32
CA LEU A 74 12.20 8.98 -16.22
C LEU A 74 13.33 9.73 -15.53
N HIS A 75 13.00 10.90 -14.99
CA HIS A 75 13.91 11.67 -14.16
C HIS A 75 13.98 11.09 -12.74
N ARG A 76 15.17 11.03 -12.17
CA ARG A 76 15.35 10.68 -10.75
C ARG A 76 14.80 11.85 -9.90
N PRO A 77 13.79 11.63 -9.04
CA PRO A 77 13.29 12.66 -8.15
C PRO A 77 14.36 13.03 -7.11
N ASP A 78 14.18 14.19 -6.51
CA ASP A 78 14.95 14.56 -5.32
C ASP A 78 14.75 13.52 -4.20
N GLU A 79 15.81 13.25 -3.45
CA GLU A 79 15.82 12.31 -2.33
C GLU A 79 15.47 12.99 -1.00
N THR A 80 15.26 14.31 -1.00
CA THR A 80 14.68 15.02 0.15
C THR A 80 13.36 14.37 0.54
N GLY A 81 13.23 14.00 1.82
CA GLY A 81 12.03 13.33 2.32
C GLY A 81 11.98 11.82 2.10
N LEU A 82 12.94 11.22 1.39
CA LEU A 82 12.97 9.77 1.15
C LEU A 82 13.02 8.95 2.45
N ALA A 83 13.66 9.48 3.49
CA ALA A 83 13.65 8.85 4.82
C ALA A 83 12.23 8.72 5.40
N ALA A 84 11.37 9.73 5.23
CA ALA A 84 9.98 9.69 5.69
C ALA A 84 9.15 8.67 4.88
N VAL A 85 9.40 8.56 3.57
CA VAL A 85 8.74 7.57 2.70
C VAL A 85 9.13 6.15 3.11
N ARG A 86 10.41 5.92 3.42
CA ARG A 86 10.89 4.62 3.93
C ARG A 86 10.27 4.27 5.29
N ASP A 87 10.16 5.26 6.18
CA ASP A 87 9.49 5.05 7.47
C ASP A 87 8.00 4.71 7.29
N ALA A 88 7.30 5.41 6.40
CA ALA A 88 5.93 5.09 6.02
C ALA A 88 5.83 3.63 5.50
N LEU A 89 6.70 3.20 4.59
CA LEU A 89 6.69 1.80 4.14
C LEU A 89 6.91 0.81 5.28
N ARG A 90 7.84 1.09 6.19
CA ARG A 90 8.10 0.27 7.37
C ARG A 90 6.86 0.15 8.25
N ARG A 91 6.19 1.27 8.57
CA ARG A 91 4.95 1.27 9.37
C ARG A 91 3.81 0.53 8.66
N CYS A 92 3.69 0.71 7.34
CA CYS A 92 2.68 0.03 6.52
C CYS A 92 2.86 -1.50 6.53
N ARG A 93 4.10 -1.97 6.46
CA ARG A 93 4.44 -3.41 6.52
C ARG A 93 4.29 -4.00 7.93
N THR A 94 4.43 -3.19 8.97
CA THR A 94 4.39 -3.66 10.36
C THR A 94 2.96 -3.96 10.83
N SER A 95 1.97 -3.20 10.35
CA SER A 95 0.60 -3.34 10.83
C SER A 95 -0.42 -2.85 9.81
N VAL A 96 -1.57 -3.54 9.75
CA VAL A 96 -2.75 -3.10 9.00
C VAL A 96 -3.26 -1.74 9.51
N LEU A 97 -3.01 -1.39 10.77
CA LEU A 97 -3.42 -0.10 11.33
C LEU A 97 -2.59 1.09 10.83
N TYR A 98 -1.40 0.85 10.27
CA TYR A 98 -0.51 1.89 9.75
C TYR A 98 -0.24 3.02 10.77
N LEU A 99 0.22 2.61 11.96
CA LEU A 99 0.56 3.50 13.09
C LEU A 99 2.04 3.87 13.07
#